data_AF-J0P525-F1
#
_entry.id   AF-J0P525-F1
#
_cell.length_a   1.000
_cell.length_b   1.000
_cell.length_c   1.000
_cell.angle_alpha   90.00
_cell.angle_beta   90.00
_cell.angle_gamma   90.00
#
_symmetry.space_group_name_H-M   'P 1'
#
loop_
_entity.id
_entity.type
_entity.pdbx_description
1 polymer ?
#
loop_
_entity_poly.entity_id
_entity_poly.type
_entity_poly.pdbx_seq_one_letter_code
_entity_poly.pdbx_strand_id
1 'polypeptide(L)'
;MYLKRWSVLALLLCFGLLNNSCDNEVDVVGDWKEVPIVYGVINPLPLFSPMEPHYIRIEKAFLDPRTDAFQIAQRADSLYYGPFDLEVILYEQTQQGSQVINTPLDTFERVNATDEGFADREEGIFAASPNYIYKGDAVLPVGRYFMLKVKNLATGKEYDIYTKSIQPGSRDFTDSTFNEFRVTTPSTSLGIKWANYDRGSQDWIFRDIRFNWATPSDAAIYDLSLDIHYYEFEVDQSQAGEPEIPGTRVRKTLKWTPFRSILASGSSAPRGLCNNCPQSYERFIEGDGSVAQEINGESFFRYLANNLPSTTDNNIRRCFSELDIRVDAAGVELANYLKANAANQSLVGGLFPAEPYTNVPDGYGIFTTKMFTTRKGYELDDEVLEYLKFGEITRDLGFRDYSCN
;
A
#
# COMPACT_ATOMS: atom_id res chain seq x y z
N MET A 1 -51.31 72.31 37.38
CA MET A 1 -50.60 72.42 36.09
C MET A 1 -49.55 71.32 36.01
N TYR A 2 -49.81 70.36 35.13
CA TYR A 2 -49.19 69.04 35.00
C TYR A 2 -47.96 69.07 34.08
N LEU A 3 -46.82 69.60 34.52
CA LEU A 3 -45.58 69.56 33.74
C LEU A 3 -44.37 69.36 34.64
N LYS A 4 -44.23 68.17 35.24
CA LYS A 4 -42.95 67.75 35.85
C LYS A 4 -42.82 66.24 36.09
N ARG A 5 -43.54 65.42 35.31
CA ARG A 5 -43.47 63.95 35.39
C ARG A 5 -42.97 63.26 34.10
N TRP A 6 -42.82 64.01 33.00
CA TRP A 6 -42.41 63.43 31.70
C TRP A 6 -40.89 63.36 31.51
N SER A 7 -40.09 64.11 32.28
CA SER A 7 -38.62 64.13 32.13
C SER A 7 -37.92 62.90 32.72
N VAL A 8 -38.55 62.18 33.66
CA VAL A 8 -37.99 60.95 34.24
C VAL A 8 -38.39 59.72 33.42
N LEU A 9 -39.56 59.74 32.77
CA LEU A 9 -40.00 58.66 31.88
C LEU A 9 -39.21 58.63 30.56
N ALA A 10 -38.81 59.79 30.02
CA ALA A 10 -37.97 59.87 28.83
C ALA A 10 -36.51 59.45 29.06
N LEU A 11 -35.99 59.62 30.28
CA LEU A 11 -34.64 59.19 30.65
C LEU A 11 -34.56 57.68 30.92
N LEU A 12 -35.64 57.08 31.43
CA LEU A 12 -35.78 55.63 31.61
C LEU A 12 -36.06 54.89 30.28
N LEU A 13 -36.62 55.56 29.28
CA LEU A 13 -36.80 54.99 27.94
C LEU A 13 -35.51 55.02 27.08
N CYS A 14 -34.60 55.96 27.36
CA CYS A 14 -33.31 56.06 26.63
C CYS A 14 -32.22 55.12 27.15
N PHE A 15 -32.36 54.57 28.36
CA PHE A 15 -31.39 53.62 28.95
C PHE A 15 -31.68 52.15 28.60
N GLY A 16 -32.81 51.86 27.94
CA GLY A 16 -33.20 50.51 27.52
C GLY A 16 -32.81 50.14 26.07
N LEU A 17 -32.16 51.06 25.33
CA LEU A 17 -31.80 50.85 23.92
C LEU A 17 -30.29 50.68 23.69
N LEU A 18 -29.49 50.64 24.75
CA LEU A 18 -28.05 50.41 24.66
C LEU A 18 -27.71 49.23 25.57
N ASN A 19 -27.04 48.24 24.98
CA ASN A 19 -26.52 47.02 25.60
C ASN A 19 -27.50 45.85 25.67
N ASN A 20 -27.53 45.08 24.59
CA ASN A 20 -27.19 43.65 24.58
C ASN A 20 -27.42 43.13 23.15
N SER A 21 -26.57 43.55 22.22
CA SER A 21 -26.25 42.69 21.09
C SER A 21 -25.41 41.57 21.69
N CYS A 22 -26.06 40.57 22.28
CA CYS A 22 -25.43 39.29 22.52
C CYS A 22 -24.96 38.82 21.15
N ASP A 23 -23.66 38.83 20.94
CA ASP A 23 -23.05 38.14 19.82
C ASP A 23 -23.37 36.65 20.00
N ASN A 24 -24.34 36.18 19.21
CA ASN A 24 -24.71 34.78 19.15
C ASN A 24 -23.98 34.11 17.99
N GLU A 25 -22.77 34.57 17.63
CA GLU A 25 -21.85 33.74 16.84
C GLU A 25 -21.42 32.56 17.71
N VAL A 26 -22.18 31.47 17.57
CA VAL A 26 -21.68 30.14 17.92
C VAL A 26 -20.50 29.89 17.01
N ASP A 27 -19.29 29.90 17.57
CA ASP A 27 -18.10 29.49 16.84
C ASP A 27 -18.25 28.00 16.51
N VAL A 28 -18.60 27.71 15.25
CA VAL A 28 -18.84 26.35 14.76
C VAL A 28 -17.51 25.58 14.61
N VAL A 29 -16.38 26.28 14.74
CA VAL A 29 -15.04 25.75 14.61
C VAL A 29 -14.31 25.89 15.96
N GLY A 30 -13.78 24.79 16.47
CA GLY A 30 -12.95 24.84 17.69
C GLY A 30 -11.61 25.54 17.45
N ASP A 31 -10.86 25.77 18.53
CA ASP A 31 -9.50 26.33 18.45
C ASP A 31 -8.65 25.56 17.42
N TRP A 32 -7.88 26.30 16.62
CA TRP A 32 -7.01 25.70 15.61
C TRP A 32 -6.09 24.66 16.25
N LYS A 33 -6.16 23.42 15.74
CA LYS A 33 -5.30 22.31 16.15
C LYS A 33 -4.48 21.85 14.96
N GLU A 34 -3.16 21.84 15.13
CA GLU A 34 -2.26 21.12 14.22
C GLU A 34 -2.55 19.61 14.25
N VAL A 35 -2.98 19.07 13.12
CA VAL A 35 -3.32 17.66 12.93
C VAL A 35 -2.55 17.14 11.70
N PRO A 36 -1.50 16.33 11.89
CA PRO A 36 -0.75 15.77 10.78
C PRO A 36 -1.49 14.58 10.16
N ILE A 37 -1.28 14.38 8.86
CA ILE A 37 -1.72 13.22 8.12
C ILE A 37 -0.47 12.55 7.59
N VAL A 38 -0.14 11.35 8.08
CA VAL A 38 1.10 10.65 7.75
C VAL A 38 0.78 9.30 7.14
N TYR A 39 1.23 9.07 5.91
CA TYR A 39 1.19 7.77 5.25
C TYR A 39 2.62 7.36 4.87
N GLY A 40 3.11 6.29 5.49
CA GLY A 40 4.45 5.76 5.20
C GLY A 40 4.48 4.25 5.29
N VAL A 41 5.11 3.63 4.29
CA VAL A 41 5.42 2.20 4.29
C VAL A 41 6.91 2.06 4.02
N ILE A 42 7.66 1.66 5.03
CA ILE A 42 9.10 1.41 4.88
C ILE A 42 9.35 -0.06 4.57
N ASN A 43 10.43 -0.35 3.86
CA ASN A 43 10.80 -1.70 3.47
C ASN A 43 12.12 -2.13 4.13
N PRO A 44 12.09 -2.72 5.34
CA PRO A 44 13.24 -3.37 5.94
C PRO A 44 13.73 -4.51 5.06
N LEU A 45 14.94 -4.38 4.54
CA LEU A 45 15.51 -5.31 3.59
C LEU A 45 16.60 -6.16 4.27
N PRO A 46 16.70 -7.47 3.96
CA PRO A 46 17.91 -8.22 4.27
C PRO A 46 19.09 -7.61 3.48
N LEU A 47 20.31 -7.74 4.03
CA LEU A 47 21.56 -7.07 3.62
C LEU A 47 22.01 -7.24 2.14
N PHE A 48 21.20 -7.85 1.26
CA PHE A 48 21.55 -8.16 -0.13
C PHE A 48 20.44 -7.87 -1.15
N SER A 49 19.38 -7.16 -0.77
CA SER A 49 18.37 -6.67 -1.71
C SER A 49 18.80 -5.33 -2.32
N PRO A 50 18.39 -5.00 -3.57
CA PRO A 50 18.66 -3.69 -4.15
C PRO A 50 18.09 -2.60 -3.24
N MET A 51 18.88 -1.55 -3.00
CA MET A 51 18.44 -0.40 -2.21
C MET A 51 17.29 0.30 -2.94
N GLU A 52 16.16 0.42 -2.26
CA GLU A 52 15.00 1.16 -2.72
C GLU A 52 14.78 2.37 -1.81
N PRO A 53 14.54 3.57 -2.36
CA PRO A 53 14.17 4.73 -1.55
C PRO A 53 12.84 4.49 -0.82
N HIS A 54 12.75 4.99 0.41
CA HIS A 54 11.53 5.01 1.21
C HIS A 54 10.84 6.35 1.04
N TYR A 55 9.53 6.32 0.84
CA TYR A 55 8.72 7.53 0.70
C TYR A 55 7.66 7.61 1.78
N ILE A 56 7.54 8.79 2.38
CA ILE A 56 6.53 9.10 3.40
C ILE A 56 5.77 10.34 2.91
N ARG A 57 4.45 10.24 2.85
CA ARG A 57 3.58 11.39 2.61
C ARG A 57 3.21 12.00 3.95
N ILE A 58 3.51 13.28 4.12
CA ILE A 58 3.14 14.05 5.31
C ILE A 58 2.40 15.30 4.87
N GLU A 59 1.14 15.39 5.28
CA GLU A 59 0.22 16.50 4.99
C GLU A 59 -0.33 17.07 6.30
N LYS A 60 -1.01 18.21 6.21
CA LYS A 60 -1.71 18.83 7.33
C LYS A 60 -3.20 18.89 7.05
N ALA A 61 -4.01 18.59 8.06
CA ALA A 61 -5.43 18.89 7.99
C ALA A 61 -5.63 20.41 7.91
N PHE A 62 -6.64 20.82 7.16
CA PHE A 62 -7.03 22.21 7.02
C PHE A 62 -8.49 22.37 7.42
N LEU A 63 -8.77 23.40 8.22
CA LEU A 63 -10.11 23.85 8.55
C LEU A 63 -10.04 25.36 8.72
N ASP A 64 -10.67 26.10 7.82
CA ASP A 64 -10.75 27.56 7.90
C ASP A 64 -12.21 27.94 8.18
N PRO A 65 -12.47 28.83 9.16
CA PRO A 65 -13.83 29.21 9.52
C PRO A 65 -14.52 30.10 8.48
N ARG A 66 -13.77 30.65 7.51
CA ARG A 66 -14.28 31.66 6.54
C ARG A 66 -14.21 31.18 5.09
N THR A 67 -13.42 30.17 4.80
CA THR A 67 -13.10 29.72 3.44
C THR A 67 -13.59 28.29 3.24
N ASP A 68 -14.27 28.05 2.13
CA ASP A 68 -14.79 26.73 1.78
C ASP A 68 -13.66 25.69 1.63
N ALA A 69 -13.84 24.52 2.23
CA ALA A 69 -12.83 23.46 2.27
C ALA A 69 -12.44 22.97 0.86
N PHE A 70 -13.36 22.94 -0.11
CA PHE A 70 -13.03 22.55 -1.49
C PHE A 70 -12.14 23.60 -2.17
N GLN A 71 -12.27 24.88 -1.83
CA GLN A 71 -11.38 25.93 -2.35
C GLN A 71 -9.99 25.86 -1.72
N ILE A 72 -9.89 25.50 -0.44
CA ILE A 72 -8.61 25.33 0.25
C ILE A 72 -7.90 24.07 -0.26
N ALA A 73 -8.64 22.99 -0.51
CA ALA A 73 -8.10 21.74 -1.03
C ALA A 73 -7.36 21.91 -2.36
N GLN A 74 -7.75 22.90 -3.18
CA GLN A 74 -7.10 23.25 -4.44
C GLN A 74 -5.77 24.02 -4.27
N ARG A 75 -5.37 24.37 -3.04
CA ARG A 75 -4.13 25.10 -2.75
C ARG A 75 -3.10 24.16 -2.14
N ALA A 76 -2.02 23.90 -2.85
CA ALA A 76 -0.95 23.01 -2.37
C ALA A 76 -0.36 23.46 -1.02
N ASP A 77 -0.17 24.77 -0.81
CA ASP A 77 0.35 25.32 0.46
C ASP A 77 -0.57 25.08 1.67
N SER A 78 -1.83 24.75 1.44
CA SER A 78 -2.78 24.35 2.47
C SER A 78 -2.71 22.86 2.79
N LEU A 79 -2.22 22.03 1.87
CA LEU A 79 -2.07 20.58 2.04
C LEU A 79 -0.73 20.19 2.63
N TYR A 80 0.34 20.88 2.23
CA TYR A 80 1.72 20.51 2.57
C TYR A 80 2.35 21.49 3.57
N TYR A 81 3.32 20.97 4.31
CA TYR A 81 4.24 21.78 5.09
C TYR A 81 5.26 22.47 4.17
N GLY A 82 5.72 23.64 4.58
CA GLY A 82 6.77 24.40 3.91
C GLY A 82 8.12 23.67 3.94
N PRO A 83 9.08 24.09 3.10
CA PRO A 83 10.35 23.38 2.91
C PRO A 83 11.23 23.28 4.16
N PHE A 84 10.99 24.12 5.17
CA PHE A 84 11.76 24.16 6.42
C PHE A 84 10.87 24.01 7.66
N ASP A 85 9.62 23.59 7.47
CA ASP A 85 8.66 23.50 8.57
C ASP A 85 8.80 22.19 9.35
N LEU A 86 9.23 21.11 8.69
CA LEU A 86 9.35 19.78 9.30
C LEU A 86 10.79 19.26 9.33
N GLU A 87 11.14 18.66 10.45
CA GLU A 87 12.26 17.71 10.58
C GLU A 87 11.67 16.30 10.68
N VAL A 88 12.09 15.39 9.80
CA VAL A 88 11.56 14.04 9.71
C VAL A 88 12.71 13.05 9.82
N ILE A 89 12.77 12.31 10.92
CA ILE A 89 13.88 11.40 11.23
C ILE A 89 13.34 10.02 11.58
N LEU A 90 13.93 8.99 10.98
CA LEU A 90 13.67 7.60 11.31
C LEU A 90 14.70 7.09 12.30
N TYR A 91 14.23 6.47 13.38
CA TYR A 91 15.06 5.88 14.42
C TYR A 91 14.86 4.37 14.51
N GLU A 92 15.95 3.63 14.70
CA GLU A 92 15.90 2.28 15.29
C GLU A 92 15.74 2.41 16.80
N GLN A 93 14.82 1.64 17.37
CA GLN A 93 14.62 1.59 18.81
C GLN A 93 15.12 0.26 19.37
N THR A 94 16.01 0.37 20.34
CA THR A 94 16.54 -0.77 21.11
C THR A 94 16.31 -0.57 22.59
N GLN A 95 16.34 -1.67 23.34
CA GLN A 95 16.18 -1.64 24.79
C GLN A 95 17.52 -1.94 25.46
N GLN A 96 17.93 -1.11 26.42
CA GLN A 96 19.02 -1.39 27.35
C GLN A 96 18.51 -1.27 28.79
N GLY A 97 18.27 -2.41 29.44
CA GLY A 97 17.60 -2.45 30.74
C GLY A 97 16.17 -1.93 30.63
N SER A 98 15.81 -0.89 31.39
CA SER A 98 14.49 -0.23 31.29
C SER A 98 14.49 0.98 30.35
N GLN A 99 15.62 1.32 29.73
CA GLN A 99 15.73 2.48 28.84
C GLN A 99 15.52 2.07 27.39
N VAL A 100 14.80 2.91 26.64
CA VAL A 100 14.72 2.84 25.18
C VAL A 100 15.78 3.77 24.61
N ILE A 101 16.59 3.23 23.69
CA ILE A 101 17.59 3.98 22.95
C ILE A 101 17.10 4.14 21.53
N ASN A 102 17.01 5.40 21.10
CA ASN A 102 16.65 5.78 19.74
C ASN A 102 17.94 6.09 18.98
N THR A 103 18.32 5.24 18.03
CA THR A 103 19.48 5.46 17.16
C THR A 103 18.98 6.01 15.83
N PRO A 104 19.36 7.23 15.41
CA PRO A 104 18.93 7.76 14.12
C PRO A 104 19.48 6.90 12.99
N LEU A 105 18.60 6.48 12.07
CA LEU A 105 18.96 5.73 10.88
C LEU A 105 18.96 6.59 9.63
N ASP A 106 18.01 7.51 9.54
CA ASP A 106 17.83 8.33 8.34
C ASP A 106 17.16 9.66 8.65
N THR A 107 17.44 10.68 7.83
CA THR A 107 16.75 11.97 7.83
C THR A 107 16.09 12.14 6.48
N PHE A 108 14.76 12.27 6.47
CA PHE A 108 14.01 12.30 5.23
C PHE A 108 14.00 13.70 4.63
N GLU A 109 14.28 13.79 3.34
CA GLU A 109 14.30 15.03 2.59
C GLU A 109 12.97 15.26 1.86
N ARG A 110 12.46 16.49 1.90
CA ARG A 110 11.24 16.86 1.18
C ARG A 110 11.55 17.03 -0.31
N VAL A 111 10.91 16.22 -1.13
CA VAL A 111 11.04 16.21 -2.60
C VAL A 111 9.67 16.34 -3.27
N ASN A 112 9.64 16.75 -4.53
CA ASN A 112 8.43 16.68 -5.34
C ASN A 112 8.32 15.28 -5.96
N ALA A 113 7.15 14.65 -5.85
CA ALA A 113 6.96 13.28 -6.31
C ALA A 113 7.22 13.12 -7.82
N THR A 114 6.93 14.14 -8.61
CA THR A 114 7.20 14.13 -10.06
C THR A 114 8.69 14.06 -10.40
N ASP A 115 9.55 14.68 -9.58
CA ASP A 115 11.01 14.63 -9.75
C ASP A 115 11.57 13.23 -9.44
N GLU A 116 10.83 12.43 -8.65
CA GLU A 116 11.15 11.03 -8.33
C GLU A 116 10.49 10.04 -9.31
N GLY A 117 9.89 10.54 -10.40
CA GLY A 117 9.28 9.71 -11.44
C GLY A 117 7.87 9.20 -11.13
N PHE A 118 7.23 9.70 -10.07
CA PHE A 118 5.81 9.46 -9.84
C PHE A 118 4.95 10.35 -10.75
N ALA A 119 3.79 9.87 -11.17
CA ALA A 119 2.80 10.73 -11.82
C ALA A 119 2.29 11.79 -10.82
N ASP A 120 1.84 12.93 -11.35
CA ASP A 120 1.05 13.88 -10.58
C ASP A 120 -0.20 13.21 -10.00
N ARG A 121 -0.79 13.82 -8.97
CA ARG A 121 -2.09 13.35 -8.48
C ARG A 121 -3.12 13.46 -9.58
N GLU A 122 -4.03 12.49 -9.61
CA GLU A 122 -5.21 12.58 -10.48
C GLU A 122 -5.97 13.88 -10.21
N GLU A 123 -6.44 14.51 -11.28
CA GLU A 123 -7.25 15.73 -11.16
C GLU A 123 -8.49 15.47 -10.31
N GLY A 124 -8.78 16.39 -9.39
CA GLY A 124 -9.89 16.23 -8.46
C GLY A 124 -10.02 17.41 -7.51
N ILE A 125 -10.54 17.14 -6.32
CA ILE A 125 -10.80 18.14 -5.28
C ILE A 125 -9.52 18.71 -4.68
N PHE A 126 -8.42 17.96 -4.69
CA PHE A 126 -7.13 18.37 -4.14
C PHE A 126 -6.21 18.91 -5.23
N ALA A 127 -5.30 19.81 -4.84
CA ALA A 127 -4.25 20.31 -5.73
C ALA A 127 -3.45 19.13 -6.33
N ALA A 128 -3.37 19.09 -7.66
CA ALA A 128 -2.68 18.02 -8.37
C ALA A 128 -1.14 18.13 -8.24
N SER A 129 -0.65 19.37 -8.25
CA SER A 129 0.77 19.72 -8.23
C SER A 129 0.99 21.05 -7.50
N PRO A 130 2.14 21.27 -6.81
CA PRO A 130 3.17 20.27 -6.50
C PRO A 130 2.66 19.16 -5.57
N ASN A 131 3.26 17.97 -5.65
CA ASN A 131 2.94 16.81 -4.83
C ASN A 131 4.13 16.45 -3.95
N TYR A 132 4.23 17.08 -2.77
CA TYR A 132 5.38 16.90 -1.91
C TYR A 132 5.32 15.59 -1.11
N ILE A 133 6.45 14.91 -1.06
CA ILE A 133 6.71 13.69 -0.28
C ILE A 133 8.07 13.81 0.42
N TYR A 134 8.32 12.94 1.37
CA TYR A 134 9.57 12.86 2.12
C TYR A 134 10.30 11.58 1.73
N LYS A 135 11.56 11.69 1.31
CA LYS A 135 12.39 10.59 0.81
C LYS A 135 13.52 10.27 1.78
N GLY A 136 13.72 8.99 2.06
CA GLY A 136 14.88 8.46 2.77
C GLY A 136 15.53 7.32 1.98
N ASP A 137 16.82 7.11 2.16
CA ASP A 137 17.63 6.15 1.39
C ASP A 137 18.35 5.13 2.29
N ALA A 138 18.06 5.13 3.60
CA ALA A 138 18.71 4.22 4.54
C ALA A 138 18.39 2.74 4.28
N VAL A 139 19.40 1.90 4.48
CA VAL A 139 19.22 0.44 4.58
C VAL A 139 18.69 0.12 5.96
N LEU A 140 17.50 -0.48 6.00
CA LEU A 140 16.78 -0.72 7.26
C LEU A 140 16.88 -2.19 7.70
N PRO A 141 17.29 -2.44 8.96
CA PRO A 141 17.41 -3.81 9.49
C PRO A 141 16.04 -4.48 9.72
N VAL A 142 15.94 -5.76 9.39
CA VAL A 142 14.73 -6.58 9.63
C VAL A 142 14.60 -7.00 11.11
N GLY A 143 13.38 -7.26 11.57
CA GLY A 143 13.08 -7.69 12.95
C GLY A 143 13.34 -6.62 14.03
N ARG A 144 13.53 -5.36 13.64
CA ARG A 144 13.72 -4.20 14.52
C ARG A 144 12.45 -3.39 14.74
N TYR A 145 12.50 -2.55 15.76
CA TYR A 145 11.47 -1.57 16.11
C TYR A 145 11.87 -0.22 15.57
N PHE A 146 10.91 0.49 14.97
CA PHE A 146 11.14 1.78 14.34
C PHE A 146 10.23 2.85 14.92
N MET A 147 10.78 4.06 15.01
CA MET A 147 10.04 5.28 15.32
C MET A 147 10.32 6.31 14.23
N LEU A 148 9.26 6.74 13.54
CA LEU A 148 9.30 7.94 12.72
C LEU A 148 8.97 9.14 13.61
N LYS A 149 9.93 10.04 13.77
CA LYS A 149 9.73 11.33 14.44
C LYS A 149 9.45 12.39 13.38
N VAL A 150 8.27 12.99 13.47
CA VAL A 150 7.91 14.18 12.69
C VAL A 150 7.85 15.36 13.63
N LYS A 151 8.74 16.33 13.45
CA LYS A 151 8.81 17.52 14.29
C LYS A 151 8.49 18.75 13.47
N ASN A 152 7.48 19.50 13.89
CA ASN A 152 7.21 20.82 13.34
C ASN A 152 8.14 21.84 14.01
N LEU A 153 9.04 22.42 13.24
CA LEU A 153 10.04 23.39 13.70
C LEU A 153 9.43 24.75 14.03
N ALA A 154 8.27 25.09 13.45
CA ALA A 154 7.57 26.34 13.74
C ALA A 154 6.77 26.27 15.05
N THR A 155 6.08 25.16 15.32
CA THR A 155 5.25 24.99 16.53
C THR A 155 5.97 24.27 17.67
N GLY A 156 7.06 23.56 17.38
CA GLY A 156 7.77 22.70 18.32
C GLY A 156 7.06 21.38 18.62
N LYS A 157 5.91 21.09 18.00
CA LYS A 157 5.20 19.82 18.20
C LYS A 157 5.97 18.65 17.59
N GLU A 158 5.92 17.52 18.29
CA GLU A 158 6.56 16.27 17.88
C GLU A 158 5.53 15.15 17.83
N TYR A 159 5.61 14.34 16.78
CA TYR A 159 4.78 13.18 16.55
C TYR A 159 5.70 11.96 16.41
N ASP A 160 5.71 11.12 17.44
CA ASP A 160 6.48 9.87 17.45
C ASP A 160 5.57 8.71 17.04
N ILE A 161 5.83 8.14 15.86
CA ILE A 161 4.97 7.17 15.21
C ILE A 161 5.71 5.83 15.15
N TYR A 162 5.10 4.78 15.69
CA TYR A 162 5.78 3.52 15.99
C TYR A 162 5.32 2.38 15.10
N THR A 163 6.26 1.54 14.66
CA THR A 163 5.98 0.27 13.98
C THR A 163 7.07 -0.77 14.27
N LYS A 164 6.73 -2.05 14.14
CA LYS A 164 7.70 -3.15 14.19
C LYS A 164 7.88 -3.72 12.79
N SER A 165 9.13 -4.00 12.43
CA SER A 165 9.41 -4.71 11.19
C SER A 165 9.08 -6.18 11.25
N ILE A 166 8.55 -6.67 10.13
CA ILE A 166 8.27 -8.08 9.89
C ILE A 166 9.59 -8.87 9.98
N GLN A 167 9.55 -10.02 10.64
CA GLN A 167 10.71 -10.90 10.80
C GLN A 167 10.61 -12.09 9.83
N PRO A 168 11.53 -12.22 8.85
CA PRO A 168 11.43 -13.22 7.78
C PRO A 168 11.67 -14.67 8.23
N GLY A 169 12.02 -14.92 9.49
CA GLY A 169 12.61 -16.19 9.92
C GLY A 169 14.00 -16.43 9.35
N SER A 170 14.62 -17.56 9.69
CA SER A 170 15.98 -17.90 9.24
C SER A 170 15.97 -18.90 8.08
N ARG A 171 16.66 -18.57 6.98
CA ARG A 171 17.01 -19.52 5.90
C ARG A 171 18.11 -20.51 6.32
N ASP A 172 18.99 -20.08 7.22
CA ASP A 172 20.15 -20.85 7.71
C ASP A 172 19.89 -21.63 9.00
N PHE A 173 18.62 -21.79 9.41
CA PHE A 173 18.22 -22.45 10.66
C PHE A 173 18.86 -21.92 11.97
N THR A 174 19.52 -20.76 11.96
CA THR A 174 20.16 -20.18 13.17
C THR A 174 19.16 -19.56 14.13
N ASP A 175 17.99 -19.18 13.62
CA ASP A 175 16.83 -18.79 14.42
C ASP A 175 15.64 -19.69 14.06
N SER A 176 15.43 -20.74 14.85
CA SER A 176 14.31 -21.69 14.69
C SER A 176 13.00 -21.15 15.28
N THR A 177 12.98 -19.93 15.84
CA THR A 177 11.78 -19.39 16.48
C THR A 177 10.73 -18.89 15.48
N PHE A 178 11.12 -18.63 14.23
CA PHE A 178 10.21 -18.12 13.19
C PHE A 178 10.35 -18.85 11.86
N ASN A 179 9.22 -19.03 11.17
CA ASN A 179 9.19 -19.65 9.85
C ASN A 179 9.85 -18.77 8.79
N GLU A 180 10.63 -19.36 7.89
CA GLU A 180 11.18 -18.65 6.72
C GLU A 180 10.05 -18.16 5.80
N PHE A 181 10.06 -16.87 5.45
CA PHE A 181 9.10 -16.31 4.51
C PHE A 181 9.35 -16.80 3.07
N ARG A 182 8.58 -17.79 2.65
CA ARG A 182 8.73 -18.40 1.32
C ARG A 182 7.42 -18.92 0.76
N VAL A 183 7.34 -18.92 -0.57
CA VAL A 183 6.31 -19.64 -1.31
C VAL A 183 6.59 -21.14 -1.23
N THR A 184 5.63 -21.91 -0.70
CA THR A 184 5.74 -23.36 -0.49
C THR A 184 5.04 -24.15 -1.60
N THR A 185 3.97 -23.62 -2.18
CA THR A 185 3.22 -24.25 -3.27
C THR A 185 2.79 -23.18 -4.29
N PRO A 186 2.83 -23.45 -5.60
CA PRO A 186 3.32 -24.67 -6.26
C PRO A 186 4.82 -24.91 -6.08
N SER A 187 5.27 -26.15 -6.30
CA SER A 187 6.69 -26.50 -6.40
C SER A 187 7.24 -26.12 -7.77
N THR A 188 8.48 -25.65 -7.85
CA THR A 188 9.15 -25.33 -9.12
C THR A 188 9.55 -26.56 -9.95
N SER A 189 9.38 -27.78 -9.43
CA SER A 189 9.74 -29.03 -10.12
C SER A 189 8.69 -29.52 -11.12
N LEU A 190 7.50 -28.93 -11.12
CA LEU A 190 6.40 -29.29 -12.00
C LEU A 190 5.81 -28.00 -12.58
N GLY A 191 5.47 -28.04 -13.87
CA GLY A 191 4.75 -26.95 -14.52
C GLY A 191 3.40 -26.68 -13.87
N ILE A 192 3.00 -25.42 -13.82
CA ILE A 192 1.67 -25.02 -13.32
C ILE A 192 0.63 -25.48 -14.34
N LYS A 193 -0.32 -26.30 -13.89
CA LYS A 193 -1.31 -26.98 -14.73
C LYS A 193 -2.71 -26.36 -14.61
N TRP A 194 -2.86 -25.12 -15.06
CA TRP A 194 -4.14 -24.38 -15.06
C TRP A 194 -5.17 -24.85 -16.09
N ALA A 195 -4.78 -25.68 -17.05
CA ALA A 195 -5.65 -26.28 -18.05
C ALA A 195 -5.18 -27.69 -18.38
N ASN A 196 -6.13 -28.54 -18.79
CA ASN A 196 -5.85 -29.81 -19.45
C ASN A 196 -6.90 -30.07 -20.52
N TYR A 197 -6.53 -30.78 -21.58
CA TYR A 197 -7.49 -31.19 -22.60
C TYR A 197 -8.11 -32.53 -22.22
N ASP A 198 -9.43 -32.56 -22.03
CA ASP A 198 -10.15 -33.80 -21.79
C ASP A 198 -10.59 -34.44 -23.10
N ARG A 199 -9.98 -35.57 -23.43
CA ARG A 199 -10.30 -36.34 -24.64
C ARG A 199 -11.69 -36.94 -24.63
N GLY A 200 -12.30 -37.14 -23.45
CA GLY A 200 -13.64 -37.69 -23.32
C GLY A 200 -14.72 -36.68 -23.74
N SER A 201 -14.65 -35.47 -23.20
CA SER A 201 -15.53 -34.35 -23.57
C SER A 201 -15.10 -33.63 -24.85
N GLN A 202 -13.88 -33.84 -25.32
CA GLN A 202 -13.25 -33.07 -26.41
C GLN A 202 -13.19 -31.56 -26.11
N ASP A 203 -12.96 -31.23 -24.83
CA ASP A 203 -12.99 -29.86 -24.35
C ASP A 203 -11.84 -29.59 -23.37
N TRP A 204 -11.54 -28.31 -23.18
CA TRP A 204 -10.57 -27.84 -22.22
C TRP A 204 -11.19 -27.70 -20.84
N ILE A 205 -10.52 -28.28 -19.83
CA ILE A 205 -10.92 -28.16 -18.44
C ILE A 205 -9.92 -27.26 -17.72
N PHE A 206 -10.42 -26.17 -17.14
CA PHE A 206 -9.63 -25.32 -16.27
C PHE A 206 -9.47 -25.93 -14.88
N ARG A 207 -8.28 -25.75 -14.30
CA ARG A 207 -7.92 -26.27 -12.98
C ARG A 207 -7.66 -25.14 -12.01
N ASP A 208 -8.04 -25.36 -10.77
CA ASP A 208 -7.68 -24.47 -9.67
C ASP A 208 -6.32 -24.91 -9.13
N ILE A 209 -5.38 -23.97 -9.05
CA ILE A 209 -4.06 -24.22 -8.51
C ILE A 209 -3.93 -23.49 -7.19
N ARG A 210 -3.51 -24.23 -6.16
CA ARG A 210 -3.32 -23.71 -4.82
C ARG A 210 -1.94 -23.08 -4.67
N PHE A 211 -1.93 -21.84 -4.20
CA PHE A 211 -0.75 -21.07 -3.86
C PHE A 211 -0.66 -20.96 -2.35
N ASN A 212 0.40 -21.51 -1.77
CA ASN A 212 0.65 -21.50 -0.34
C ASN A 212 1.98 -20.79 -0.05
N TRP A 213 2.04 -20.07 1.07
CA TRP A 213 3.28 -19.54 1.60
C TRP A 213 3.35 -19.71 3.12
N ALA A 214 4.60 -19.76 3.61
CA ALA A 214 4.87 -19.67 5.04
C ALA A 214 4.77 -18.21 5.48
N THR A 215 4.12 -17.97 6.61
CA THR A 215 3.91 -16.64 7.18
C THR A 215 5.14 -16.22 8.00
N PRO A 216 5.74 -15.04 7.74
CA PRO A 216 6.73 -14.47 8.63
C PRO A 216 6.08 -13.93 9.91
N SER A 217 6.89 -13.65 10.94
CA SER A 217 6.37 -13.04 12.15
C SER A 217 6.10 -11.56 11.98
N ASP A 218 5.08 -11.06 12.65
CA ASP A 218 4.56 -9.69 12.64
C ASP A 218 3.92 -9.27 11.29
N ALA A 219 3.69 -10.21 10.36
CA ALA A 219 2.94 -9.97 9.13
C ALA A 219 1.45 -10.28 9.29
N ALA A 220 0.62 -9.28 9.04
CA ALA A 220 -0.83 -9.36 9.30
C ALA A 220 -1.68 -9.37 8.02
N ILE A 221 -1.10 -9.03 6.87
CA ILE A 221 -1.82 -8.90 5.60
C ILE A 221 -0.90 -9.22 4.43
N TYR A 222 -1.45 -9.81 3.38
CA TYR A 222 -0.71 -10.28 2.21
C TYR A 222 -1.37 -9.90 0.89
N ASP A 223 -0.53 -9.68 -0.13
CA ASP A 223 -0.92 -9.67 -1.54
C ASP A 223 -0.22 -10.85 -2.25
N LEU A 224 -0.94 -11.56 -3.12
CA LEU A 224 -0.37 -12.57 -4.01
C LEU A 224 -0.30 -11.98 -5.43
N SER A 225 0.91 -11.88 -5.96
CA SER A 225 1.19 -11.42 -7.32
C SER A 225 1.95 -12.46 -8.13
N LEU A 226 1.73 -12.42 -9.44
CA LEU A 226 2.38 -13.22 -10.45
C LEU A 226 3.00 -12.29 -11.48
N ASP A 227 4.31 -12.37 -11.66
CA ASP A 227 5.01 -11.68 -12.74
C ASP A 227 5.17 -12.67 -13.90
N ILE A 228 4.42 -12.43 -14.97
CA ILE A 228 4.36 -13.29 -16.17
C ILE A 228 5.37 -12.75 -17.17
N HIS A 229 6.46 -13.48 -17.37
CA HIS A 229 7.50 -13.11 -18.31
C HIS A 229 7.27 -13.76 -19.66
N TYR A 230 7.38 -12.97 -20.72
CA TYR A 230 7.22 -13.41 -22.10
C TYR A 230 8.12 -12.59 -23.01
N TYR A 231 8.35 -13.07 -24.23
CA TYR A 231 9.02 -12.34 -25.28
C TYR A 231 8.00 -11.89 -26.33
N GLU A 232 8.19 -10.70 -26.89
CA GLU A 232 7.56 -10.28 -28.13
C GLU A 232 8.61 -10.14 -29.22
N PHE A 233 8.27 -10.53 -30.44
CA PHE A 233 9.13 -10.42 -31.61
C PHE A 233 8.28 -10.27 -32.88
N GLU A 234 8.88 -9.74 -33.93
CA GLU A 234 8.25 -9.62 -35.23
C GLU A 234 8.53 -10.85 -36.10
N VAL A 235 7.59 -11.18 -37.00
CA VAL A 235 7.72 -12.30 -37.93
C VAL A 235 7.55 -11.89 -39.39
N ASP A 236 8.24 -12.58 -40.30
CA ASP A 236 8.06 -12.40 -41.73
C ASP A 236 6.84 -13.19 -42.22
N GLN A 237 5.69 -12.51 -42.31
CA GLN A 237 4.43 -13.10 -42.77
C GLN A 237 4.43 -13.48 -44.26
N SER A 238 5.44 -13.08 -45.04
CA SER A 238 5.57 -13.47 -46.45
C SER A 238 6.15 -14.87 -46.64
N GLN A 239 6.74 -15.45 -45.59
CA GLN A 239 7.38 -16.76 -45.62
C GLN A 239 6.55 -17.82 -44.88
N ALA A 240 6.56 -19.04 -45.41
CA ALA A 240 5.92 -20.18 -44.76
C ALA A 240 6.52 -20.41 -43.37
N GLY A 241 5.67 -20.62 -42.37
CA GLY A 241 6.09 -20.78 -40.98
C GLY A 241 6.35 -19.46 -40.25
N GLU A 242 6.21 -18.31 -40.93
CA GLU A 242 6.33 -16.97 -40.34
C GLU A 242 7.58 -16.85 -39.42
N PRO A 243 8.80 -16.99 -39.97
CA PRO A 243 10.02 -16.98 -39.19
C PRO A 243 10.22 -15.63 -38.48
N GLU A 244 10.86 -15.67 -37.32
CA GLU A 244 11.20 -14.46 -36.57
C GLU A 244 12.19 -13.58 -37.33
N ILE A 245 11.95 -12.27 -37.30
CA ILE A 245 12.86 -11.25 -37.83
C ILE A 245 13.99 -11.05 -36.80
N PRO A 246 15.26 -11.35 -37.14
CA PRO A 246 16.36 -11.25 -36.20
C PRO A 246 16.50 -9.85 -35.58
N GLY A 247 16.73 -9.80 -34.27
CA GLY A 247 16.95 -8.56 -33.53
C GLY A 247 15.69 -7.83 -33.06
N THR A 248 14.49 -8.35 -33.34
CA THR A 248 13.21 -7.74 -32.91
C THR A 248 12.72 -8.25 -31.54
N ARG A 249 13.36 -9.29 -30.99
CA ARG A 249 12.95 -9.90 -29.73
C ARG A 249 13.18 -9.01 -28.53
N VAL A 250 12.12 -8.78 -27.77
CA VAL A 250 12.13 -7.99 -26.53
C VAL A 250 11.44 -8.77 -25.42
N ARG A 251 12.07 -8.85 -24.24
CA ARG A 251 11.46 -9.43 -23.03
C ARG A 251 10.48 -8.43 -22.42
N LYS A 252 9.27 -8.89 -22.12
CA LYS A 252 8.21 -8.14 -21.45
C LYS A 252 7.71 -8.89 -20.21
N THR A 253 7.09 -8.13 -19.30
CA THR A 253 6.53 -8.66 -18.05
C THR A 253 5.13 -8.11 -17.85
N LEU A 254 4.17 -8.97 -17.55
CA LEU A 254 2.84 -8.59 -17.07
C LEU A 254 2.72 -8.92 -15.59
N LYS A 255 2.35 -7.94 -14.77
CA LYS A 255 2.14 -8.13 -13.33
C LYS A 255 0.66 -8.31 -13.01
N TRP A 256 0.30 -9.51 -12.57
CA TRP A 256 -1.06 -9.84 -12.14
C TRP A 256 -1.13 -10.00 -10.63
N THR A 257 -2.05 -9.30 -9.96
CA THR A 257 -2.29 -9.44 -8.51
C THR A 257 -3.71 -9.96 -8.28
N PRO A 258 -3.96 -11.27 -8.42
CA PRO A 258 -5.30 -11.86 -8.28
C PRO A 258 -5.89 -11.70 -6.88
N PHE A 259 -5.04 -11.63 -5.85
CA PHE A 259 -5.50 -11.45 -4.48
C PHE A 259 -4.75 -10.31 -3.81
N ARG A 260 -5.53 -9.39 -3.24
CA ARG A 260 -5.05 -8.25 -2.48
C ARG A 260 -5.64 -8.27 -1.08
N SER A 261 -4.92 -7.70 -0.14
CA SER A 261 -5.40 -7.44 1.22
C SER A 261 -5.89 -8.70 1.94
N ILE A 262 -5.24 -9.84 1.72
CA ILE A 262 -5.56 -11.10 2.39
C ILE A 262 -5.16 -10.99 3.86
N LEU A 263 -6.14 -10.91 4.74
CA LEU A 263 -5.91 -10.80 6.17
C LEU A 263 -5.42 -12.14 6.74
N ALA A 264 -4.32 -12.09 7.48
CA ALA A 264 -3.81 -13.24 8.23
C ALA A 264 -4.78 -13.62 9.36
N SER A 265 -4.90 -14.91 9.66
CA SER A 265 -5.54 -15.36 10.90
C SER A 265 -4.64 -15.00 12.08
N GLY A 266 -5.22 -14.45 13.13
CA GLY A 266 -4.49 -13.98 14.31
C GLY A 266 -5.16 -12.81 14.99
N SER A 267 -4.48 -12.24 15.97
CA SER A 267 -4.91 -11.06 16.71
C SER A 267 -3.83 -10.00 16.74
N SER A 268 -4.24 -8.75 16.89
CA SER A 268 -3.34 -7.63 17.18
C SER A 268 -3.45 -7.27 18.65
N ALA A 269 -2.33 -6.91 19.27
CA ALA A 269 -2.30 -6.40 20.62
C ALA A 269 -1.18 -5.36 20.79
N PRO A 270 -1.45 -4.24 21.49
CA PRO A 270 -0.42 -3.30 21.88
C PRO A 270 0.62 -3.99 22.77
N ARG A 271 1.91 -3.83 22.45
CA ARG A 271 3.01 -4.35 23.25
C ARG A 271 4.11 -3.31 23.37
N GLY A 272 4.49 -3.01 24.62
CA GLY A 272 5.64 -2.14 24.88
C GLY A 272 6.96 -2.81 24.54
N LEU A 273 7.97 -2.01 24.18
CA LEU A 273 9.36 -2.47 24.03
C LEU A 273 9.90 -3.03 25.35
N CYS A 274 9.53 -2.42 26.46
CA CYS A 274 9.85 -2.86 27.82
C CYS A 274 8.62 -2.76 28.72
N ASN A 275 8.64 -3.44 29.88
CA ASN A 275 7.49 -3.52 30.79
C ASN A 275 6.98 -2.16 31.31
N ASN A 276 7.84 -1.15 31.38
CA ASN A 276 7.53 0.19 31.94
C ASN A 276 7.70 1.31 30.91
N CYS A 277 7.78 0.98 29.63
CA CYS A 277 7.95 1.96 28.56
C CYS A 277 6.56 2.51 28.16
N PRO A 278 6.39 3.84 28.02
CA PRO A 278 5.11 4.41 27.58
C PRO A 278 4.81 4.12 26.10
N GLN A 279 5.82 3.77 25.30
CA GLN A 279 5.63 3.46 23.88
C GLN A 279 4.99 2.09 23.69
N SER A 280 3.91 2.02 22.91
CA SER A 280 3.28 0.77 22.49
C SER A 280 3.38 0.59 20.98
N TYR A 281 3.82 -0.59 20.56
CA TYR A 281 3.80 -1.02 19.16
C TYR A 281 2.60 -1.92 18.97
N GLU A 282 1.98 -1.86 17.81
CA GLU A 282 1.04 -2.89 17.43
C GLU A 282 1.83 -4.13 17.03
N ARG A 283 1.55 -5.24 17.73
CA ARG A 283 2.13 -6.53 17.41
C ARG A 283 1.08 -7.44 16.82
N PHE A 284 1.41 -8.12 15.73
CA PHE A 284 0.60 -9.24 15.26
C PHE A 284 0.99 -10.52 15.99
N ILE A 285 -0.02 -11.29 16.39
CA ILE A 285 0.13 -12.63 16.95
C ILE A 285 -0.53 -13.56 15.94
N GLU A 286 0.29 -14.35 15.25
CA GLU A 286 -0.17 -15.25 14.20
C GLU A 286 -1.06 -16.36 14.80
N GLY A 287 -2.10 -16.72 14.07
CA GLY A 287 -2.87 -17.93 14.32
C GLY A 287 -2.16 -19.20 13.84
N ASP A 288 -2.83 -20.34 13.96
CA ASP A 288 -2.38 -21.62 13.43
C ASP A 288 -2.63 -21.70 11.91
N GLY A 289 -1.68 -21.28 11.07
CA GLY A 289 -1.87 -21.50 9.63
C GLY A 289 -0.81 -20.96 8.67
N SER A 290 -0.66 -21.69 7.56
CA SER A 290 -0.17 -21.15 6.29
C SER A 290 -1.32 -20.43 5.57
N VAL A 291 -1.06 -19.29 4.96
CA VAL A 291 -2.06 -18.64 4.11
C VAL A 291 -2.05 -19.31 2.73
N ALA A 292 -3.25 -19.59 2.22
CA ALA A 292 -3.47 -20.29 0.98
C ALA A 292 -4.51 -19.55 0.14
N GLN A 293 -4.28 -19.45 -1.17
CA GLN A 293 -5.28 -18.98 -2.13
C GLN A 293 -5.31 -19.91 -3.33
N GLU A 294 -6.49 -20.08 -3.94
CA GLU A 294 -6.66 -20.90 -5.13
C GLU A 294 -6.93 -20.01 -6.34
N ILE A 295 -6.06 -20.09 -7.34
CA ILE A 295 -6.23 -19.38 -8.60
C ILE A 295 -6.87 -20.31 -9.60
N ASN A 296 -8.05 -19.94 -10.08
CA ASN A 296 -8.71 -20.62 -11.17
C ASN A 296 -8.00 -20.38 -12.50
N GLY A 297 -7.75 -21.44 -13.27
CA GLY A 297 -7.01 -21.36 -14.53
C GLY A 297 -7.66 -20.48 -15.60
N GLU A 298 -8.99 -20.43 -15.67
CA GLU A 298 -9.70 -19.55 -16.61
C GLU A 298 -9.37 -18.08 -16.34
N SER A 299 -9.31 -17.70 -15.06
CA SER A 299 -9.00 -16.32 -14.65
C SER A 299 -7.60 -15.89 -15.11
N PHE A 300 -6.64 -16.81 -15.15
CA PHE A 300 -5.30 -16.55 -15.69
C PHE A 300 -5.34 -16.24 -17.19
N PHE A 301 -6.02 -17.07 -17.99
CA PHE A 301 -6.13 -16.84 -19.44
C PHE A 301 -6.92 -15.57 -19.76
N ARG A 302 -8.00 -15.29 -19.02
CA ARG A 302 -8.78 -14.06 -19.17
C ARG A 302 -7.96 -12.83 -18.80
N TYR A 303 -7.13 -12.91 -17.78
CA TYR A 303 -6.22 -11.82 -17.44
C TYR A 303 -5.27 -11.51 -18.60
N LEU A 304 -4.68 -12.54 -19.23
CA LEU A 304 -3.83 -12.35 -20.42
C LEU A 304 -4.61 -11.71 -21.57
N ALA A 305 -5.79 -12.23 -21.90
CA ALA A 305 -6.63 -11.71 -22.99
C ALA A 305 -7.05 -10.24 -22.79
N ASN A 306 -7.26 -9.83 -21.54
CA ASN A 306 -7.63 -8.45 -21.22
C ASN A 306 -6.45 -7.47 -21.19
N ASN A 307 -5.20 -7.96 -21.05
CA ASN A 307 -4.01 -7.12 -20.86
C ASN A 307 -3.02 -7.21 -22.03
N LEU A 308 -3.26 -8.08 -23.00
CA LEU A 308 -2.46 -8.20 -24.22
C LEU A 308 -3.30 -7.84 -25.44
N PRO A 309 -2.80 -6.98 -26.34
CA PRO A 309 -3.49 -6.72 -27.59
C PRO A 309 -3.46 -7.96 -28.48
N SER A 310 -4.53 -8.13 -29.26
CA SER A 310 -4.60 -9.12 -30.33
C SER A 310 -3.47 -8.91 -31.35
N THR A 311 -3.02 -10.02 -31.94
CA THR A 311 -1.96 -10.10 -32.95
C THR A 311 -2.46 -10.57 -34.31
N THR A 312 -3.78 -10.76 -34.46
CA THR A 312 -4.39 -11.32 -35.68
C THR A 312 -4.07 -10.49 -36.92
N ASP A 313 -4.04 -9.17 -36.80
CA ASP A 313 -3.81 -8.22 -37.90
C ASP A 313 -2.40 -7.61 -37.91
N ASN A 314 -1.44 -8.23 -37.21
CA ASN A 314 -0.06 -7.75 -37.18
C ASN A 314 0.98 -8.89 -37.23
N ASN A 315 2.24 -8.49 -37.38
CA ASN A 315 3.39 -9.38 -37.45
C ASN A 315 4.02 -9.67 -36.08
N ILE A 316 3.33 -9.39 -34.96
CA ILE A 316 3.87 -9.62 -33.62
C ILE A 316 3.51 -11.03 -33.16
N ARG A 317 4.46 -11.73 -32.55
CA ARG A 317 4.26 -13.04 -31.92
C ARG A 317 4.89 -13.05 -30.53
N ARG A 318 4.41 -13.99 -29.70
CA ARG A 318 4.77 -14.08 -28.28
C ARG A 318 5.34 -15.43 -27.91
N CYS A 319 6.28 -15.43 -26.98
CA CYS A 319 6.80 -16.64 -26.35
C CYS A 319 6.63 -16.54 -24.84
N PHE A 320 5.96 -17.50 -24.20
CA PHE A 320 6.01 -17.57 -22.74
C PHE A 320 7.45 -17.91 -22.30
N SER A 321 7.94 -17.24 -21.26
CA SER A 321 9.28 -17.47 -20.71
C SER A 321 9.19 -18.20 -19.37
N GLU A 322 8.72 -17.50 -18.34
CA GLU A 322 8.63 -18.03 -16.97
C GLU A 322 7.61 -17.21 -16.18
N LEU A 323 7.22 -17.74 -15.03
CA LEU A 323 6.35 -17.08 -14.08
C LEU A 323 7.11 -16.92 -12.75
N ASP A 324 7.10 -15.72 -12.19
CA ASP A 324 7.61 -15.47 -10.85
C ASP A 324 6.41 -15.29 -9.90
N ILE A 325 6.43 -15.98 -8.77
CA ILE A 325 5.40 -15.84 -7.73
C ILE A 325 5.95 -14.92 -6.66
N ARG A 326 5.25 -13.81 -6.42
CA ARG A 326 5.58 -12.82 -5.40
C ARG A 326 4.48 -12.76 -4.35
N VAL A 327 4.87 -12.85 -3.08
CA VAL A 327 3.99 -12.56 -1.95
C VAL A 327 4.54 -11.34 -1.24
N ASP A 328 3.75 -10.27 -1.22
CA ASP A 328 4.01 -9.09 -0.40
C ASP A 328 3.30 -9.28 0.95
N ALA A 329 3.95 -8.88 2.03
CA ALA A 329 3.44 -8.89 3.39
C ALA A 329 3.60 -7.50 4.00
N ALA A 330 2.64 -7.10 4.83
CA ALA A 330 2.71 -5.84 5.57
C ALA A 330 2.35 -6.01 7.05
N GLY A 331 2.80 -5.03 7.84
CA GLY A 331 2.54 -4.96 9.26
C GLY A 331 1.06 -4.81 9.61
N VAL A 332 0.80 -4.99 10.90
CA VAL A 332 -0.55 -4.99 11.48
C VAL A 332 -1.27 -3.67 11.38
N GLU A 333 -0.54 -2.55 11.31
CA GLU A 333 -1.12 -1.22 11.21
C GLU A 333 -1.90 -1.06 9.90
N LEU A 334 -1.37 -1.57 8.78
CA LEU A 334 -2.11 -1.59 7.51
C LEU A 334 -3.33 -2.52 7.57
N ALA A 335 -3.20 -3.69 8.20
CA ALA A 335 -4.32 -4.62 8.37
C ALA A 335 -5.46 -3.98 9.18
N ASN A 336 -5.15 -3.31 10.29
CA ASN A 336 -6.12 -2.60 11.13
C ASN A 336 -6.75 -1.43 10.39
N TYR A 337 -5.96 -0.66 9.63
CA TYR A 337 -6.45 0.44 8.79
C TYR A 337 -7.50 -0.02 7.78
N LEU A 338 -7.20 -1.08 7.03
CA LEU A 338 -8.11 -1.61 6.02
C LEU A 338 -9.35 -2.26 6.65
N LYS A 339 -9.21 -2.95 7.79
CA LYS A 339 -10.36 -3.49 8.55
C LYS A 339 -11.31 -2.37 9.01
N ALA A 340 -10.78 -1.28 9.58
CA ALA A 340 -11.57 -0.15 10.04
C ALA A 340 -12.31 0.52 8.86
N ASN A 341 -11.63 0.74 7.74
CA ASN A 341 -12.24 1.32 6.54
C ASN A 341 -13.33 0.43 5.96
N ALA A 342 -13.10 -0.89 5.89
CA ALA A 342 -14.10 -1.83 5.40
C ALA A 342 -15.35 -1.89 6.30
N ALA A 343 -15.18 -1.77 7.62
CA ALA A 343 -16.30 -1.69 8.56
C ALA A 343 -17.19 -0.46 8.28
N ASN A 344 -16.56 0.69 7.99
CA ASN A 344 -17.24 1.94 7.68
C ASN A 344 -17.94 1.94 6.31
N GLN A 345 -17.45 1.15 5.36
CA GLN A 345 -18.09 0.95 4.06
C GLN A 345 -19.24 -0.07 4.09
N SER A 346 -19.41 -0.81 5.19
CA SER A 346 -20.50 -1.76 5.34
C SER A 346 -21.85 -1.06 5.55
N LEU A 347 -22.95 -1.78 5.30
CA LEU A 347 -24.32 -1.28 5.53
C LEU A 347 -24.51 -0.75 6.97
N VAL A 348 -23.83 -1.34 7.94
CA VAL A 348 -23.87 -0.91 9.35
C VAL A 348 -22.97 0.30 9.59
N GLY A 349 -21.87 0.43 8.87
CA GLY A 349 -20.93 1.56 8.98
C GLY A 349 -21.55 2.91 8.63
N GLY A 350 -22.54 2.93 7.71
CA GLY A 350 -23.33 4.13 7.42
C GLY A 350 -24.28 4.56 8.55
N LEU A 351 -24.62 3.64 9.47
CA LEU A 351 -25.47 3.92 10.63
C LEU A 351 -24.66 4.13 11.92
N PHE A 352 -23.55 3.41 12.05
CA PHE A 352 -22.64 3.42 13.20
C PHE A 352 -21.20 3.32 12.70
N PRO A 353 -20.58 4.44 12.28
CA PRO A 353 -19.20 4.44 11.82
C PRO A 353 -18.27 4.06 12.98
N ALA A 354 -17.40 3.08 12.75
CA ALA A 354 -16.28 2.79 13.61
C ALA A 354 -15.23 3.90 13.49
N GLU A 355 -14.51 4.16 14.58
CA GLU A 355 -13.39 5.09 14.54
C GLU A 355 -12.34 4.61 13.51
N PRO A 356 -11.83 5.51 12.66
CA PRO A 356 -10.76 5.15 11.74
C PRO A 356 -9.51 4.78 12.53
N TYR A 357 -8.82 3.73 12.09
CA TYR A 357 -7.56 3.35 12.71
C TYR A 357 -6.43 4.30 12.27
N THR A 358 -5.57 4.67 13.21
CA THR A 358 -4.34 5.44 13.00
C THR A 358 -3.33 5.07 14.08
N ASN A 359 -2.04 4.93 13.73
CA ASN A 359 -0.95 4.89 14.70
C ASN A 359 -0.20 6.23 14.80
N VAL A 360 -0.74 7.28 14.17
CA VAL A 360 -0.21 8.66 14.20
C VAL A 360 -0.86 9.39 15.38
N PRO A 361 -0.11 9.72 16.44
CA PRO A 361 -0.68 10.43 17.59
C PRO A 361 -1.25 11.79 17.18
N ASP A 362 -2.44 12.13 17.69
CA ASP A 362 -3.14 13.39 17.38
C ASP A 362 -3.33 13.68 15.87
N GLY A 363 -3.24 12.66 15.03
CA GLY A 363 -3.25 12.77 13.58
C GLY A 363 -3.96 11.61 12.89
N TYR A 364 -3.86 11.57 11.56
CA TYR A 364 -4.44 10.53 10.72
C TYR A 364 -3.39 9.82 9.87
N GLY A 365 -3.77 8.68 9.32
CA GLY A 365 -2.94 7.88 8.43
C GLY A 365 -2.25 6.73 9.15
N ILE A 366 -1.24 6.15 8.52
CA ILE A 366 -0.51 5.00 9.05
C ILE A 366 0.97 5.07 8.71
N PHE A 367 1.78 4.57 9.64
CA PHE A 367 3.17 4.21 9.40
C PHE A 367 3.35 2.72 9.67
N THR A 368 3.84 1.97 8.69
CA THR A 368 4.01 0.52 8.83
C THR A 368 5.25 0.04 8.08
N THR A 369 5.54 -1.25 8.21
CA THR A 369 6.59 -1.92 7.44
C THR A 369 5.99 -2.89 6.44
N LYS A 370 6.75 -3.15 5.37
CA LYS A 370 6.46 -4.22 4.41
C LYS A 370 7.68 -5.11 4.21
N MET A 371 7.43 -6.29 3.68
CA MET A 371 8.43 -7.21 3.17
C MET A 371 7.82 -8.02 2.04
N PHE A 372 8.64 -8.64 1.20
CA PHE A 372 8.15 -9.57 0.20
C PHE A 372 9.07 -10.78 0.08
N THR A 373 8.52 -11.86 -0.46
CA THR A 373 9.29 -13.00 -0.96
C THR A 373 8.92 -13.23 -2.42
N THR A 374 9.91 -13.57 -3.24
CA THR A 374 9.70 -13.89 -4.65
C THR A 374 10.37 -15.21 -4.94
N ARG A 375 9.60 -16.15 -5.47
CA ARG A 375 10.11 -17.42 -5.99
C ARG A 375 10.00 -17.41 -7.51
N LYS A 376 11.13 -17.57 -8.16
CA LYS A 376 11.29 -17.35 -9.60
C LYS A 376 11.31 -18.64 -10.40
N GLY A 377 11.09 -18.53 -11.70
CA GLY A 377 11.35 -19.60 -12.66
C GLY A 377 10.33 -20.73 -12.61
N TYR A 378 9.04 -20.40 -12.42
CA TYR A 378 7.98 -21.36 -12.62
C TYR A 378 7.67 -21.52 -14.11
N GLU A 379 7.58 -22.76 -14.54
CA GLU A 379 7.15 -23.12 -15.88
C GLU A 379 5.65 -23.43 -15.91
N LEU A 380 5.07 -23.43 -17.11
CA LEU A 380 3.70 -23.88 -17.34
C LEU A 380 3.73 -25.31 -17.87
N ASP A 381 2.71 -26.10 -17.51
CA ASP A 381 2.52 -27.45 -18.07
C ASP A 381 2.30 -27.39 -19.59
N ASP A 382 2.69 -28.44 -20.32
CA ASP A 382 2.58 -28.49 -21.79
C ASP A 382 1.16 -28.25 -22.29
N GLU A 383 0.14 -28.77 -21.58
CA GLU A 383 -1.26 -28.55 -21.95
C GLU A 383 -1.68 -27.09 -21.73
N VAL A 384 -1.08 -26.39 -20.76
CA VAL A 384 -1.32 -24.95 -20.54
C VAL A 384 -0.69 -24.13 -21.66
N LEU A 385 0.53 -24.49 -22.08
CA LEU A 385 1.19 -23.85 -23.23
C LEU A 385 0.42 -24.10 -24.53
N GLU A 386 -0.18 -25.28 -24.71
CA GLU A 386 -1.05 -25.58 -25.84
C GLU A 386 -2.34 -24.75 -25.80
N TYR A 387 -2.98 -24.61 -24.63
CA TYR A 387 -4.13 -23.71 -24.48
C TYR A 387 -3.76 -22.25 -24.77
N LEU A 388 -2.59 -21.77 -24.32
CA LEU A 388 -2.13 -20.41 -24.64
C LEU A 388 -2.10 -20.14 -26.15
N LYS A 389 -1.75 -21.14 -26.97
CA LYS A 389 -1.64 -21.02 -28.42
C LYS A 389 -2.99 -21.13 -29.13
N PHE A 390 -3.82 -22.10 -28.72
CA PHE A 390 -4.99 -22.51 -29.50
C PHE A 390 -6.33 -22.35 -28.76
N GLY A 391 -6.28 -22.08 -27.47
CA GLY A 391 -7.44 -21.90 -26.62
C GLY A 391 -8.33 -20.74 -27.10
N GLU A 392 -9.64 -20.89 -26.93
CA GLU A 392 -10.62 -19.91 -27.40
C GLU A 392 -10.37 -18.50 -26.85
N ILE A 393 -9.89 -18.41 -25.60
CA ILE A 393 -9.61 -17.15 -24.90
C ILE A 393 -8.33 -16.47 -25.41
N THR A 394 -7.33 -17.24 -25.85
CA THR A 394 -5.95 -16.76 -26.04
C THR A 394 -5.41 -16.90 -27.47
N ARG A 395 -6.12 -17.59 -28.37
CA ARG A 395 -5.69 -17.82 -29.77
C ARG A 395 -5.28 -16.58 -30.54
N ASP A 396 -5.90 -15.43 -30.24
CA ASP A 396 -5.61 -14.16 -30.90
C ASP A 396 -4.38 -13.44 -30.31
N LEU A 397 -3.81 -13.94 -29.20
CA LEU A 397 -2.67 -13.33 -28.51
C LEU A 397 -1.31 -13.72 -29.11
N GLY A 398 -1.29 -14.62 -30.09
CA GLY A 398 -0.09 -14.90 -30.90
C GLY A 398 1.03 -15.65 -30.17
N PHE A 399 0.70 -16.41 -29.12
CA PHE A 399 1.68 -17.27 -28.43
C PHE A 399 2.15 -18.43 -29.33
N ARG A 400 3.44 -18.78 -29.24
CA ARG A 400 4.10 -19.89 -29.94
C ARG A 400 4.80 -20.85 -28.96
N ASP A 401 5.46 -21.89 -29.47
CA ASP A 401 6.14 -22.93 -28.68
C ASP A 401 7.21 -22.40 -27.72
N TYR A 402 7.37 -23.09 -26.58
CA TYR A 402 8.33 -22.82 -25.49
C TYR A 402 9.78 -22.62 -25.98
N SER A 403 10.09 -23.23 -27.14
CA SER A 403 11.29 -23.04 -27.95
C SER A 403 11.74 -21.60 -28.12
N CYS A 404 10.85 -20.81 -28.72
CA CYS A 404 11.16 -19.77 -29.70
C CYS A 404 12.66 -19.69 -30.02
N ASN A 405 13.22 -20.74 -30.60
CA ASN A 405 14.62 -20.86 -31.03
C ASN A 405 14.60 -21.42 -32.43
#